data_AF-A0AAN8LDJ7-F1
#
_entry.id   AF-A0AAN8LDJ7-F1
#
_cell.length_a   1.000
_cell.length_b   1.000
_cell.length_c   1.000
_cell.angle_alpha   90.00
_cell.angle_beta   90.00
_cell.angle_gamma   90.00
#
_symmetry.space_group_name_H-M   'P 1'
#
loop_
_entity.id
_entity.type
_entity.pdbx_description
1 polymer ?
#
loop_
_entity_poly.entity_id
_entity_poly.type
_entity_poly.pdbx_seq_one_letter_code
_entity_poly.pdbx_strand_id
1 'polypeptide(L)'
;MPKVDAVFVGTGDLFAAMLLAWTHHHPKDLKAACEKTVSVLHHVIKRTITYANKMAGPGKRPSPAQLELRMVQSKKDIEDPAIVVEATVL
;
A
#
# COMPACT_ATOMS: atom_id res chain seq x y z
N MET A 1 -9.70 4.67 -0.15
CA MET A 1 -8.53 4.47 -1.02
C MET A 1 -8.99 4.49 -2.48
N PRO A 2 -8.42 5.33 -3.36
CA PRO A 2 -8.76 5.33 -4.78
C PRO A 2 -8.45 3.97 -5.41
N LYS A 3 -9.33 3.48 -6.29
CA LYS A 3 -9.07 2.25 -7.05
C LYS A 3 -7.94 2.52 -8.04
N VAL A 4 -6.97 1.60 -8.10
CA VAL A 4 -5.90 1.63 -9.08
C VAL A 4 -6.27 0.63 -10.18
N ASP A 5 -6.23 1.06 -11.44
CA ASP A 5 -6.58 0.24 -12.61
C ASP A 5 -5.46 -0.76 -12.95
N ALA A 6 -5.17 -1.66 -12.02
CA ALA A 6 -4.24 -2.77 -12.17
C ALA A 6 -4.56 -3.88 -11.15
N VAL A 7 -4.21 -5.12 -11.49
CA VAL A 7 -4.37 -6.27 -10.61
C VAL A 7 -3.03 -6.54 -9.93
N PHE A 8 -2.99 -6.37 -8.62
CA PHE A 8 -1.81 -6.67 -7.79
C PHE A 8 -2.02 -7.98 -7.04
N VAL A 9 -0.94 -8.74 -6.86
CA VAL A 9 -0.90 -9.94 -6.02
C VAL A 9 -0.10 -9.62 -4.75
N GLY A 10 -0.44 -10.23 -3.62
CA GLY A 10 0.26 -10.03 -2.32
C GLY A 10 -0.17 -8.80 -1.51
N THR A 11 -1.12 -8.01 -1.99
CA THR A 11 -1.63 -6.83 -1.25
C THR A 11 -2.42 -7.20 0.01
N GLY A 12 -3.12 -8.34 0.00
CA GLY A 12 -3.80 -8.89 1.18
C GLY A 12 -2.82 -9.36 2.26
N ASP A 13 -1.74 -10.02 1.85
CA ASP A 13 -0.69 -10.47 2.76
C ASP A 13 0.01 -9.27 3.41
N LEU A 14 0.35 -8.26 2.61
CA LEU A 14 0.90 -7.00 3.10
C LEU A 14 -0.05 -6.30 4.08
N PHE A 15 -1.35 -6.26 3.75
CA PHE A 15 -2.35 -5.66 4.62
C PHE A 15 -2.40 -6.35 5.98
N ALA A 16 -2.50 -7.69 6.01
CA ALA A 16 -2.57 -8.44 7.25
C ALA A 16 -1.31 -8.25 8.10
N ALA A 17 -0.11 -8.28 7.49
CA ALA A 17 1.15 -8.06 8.18
C ALA A 17 1.26 -6.66 8.78
N MET A 18 0.86 -5.63 8.04
CA MET A 18 0.87 -4.25 8.53
C MET A 18 -0.20 -4.00 9.60
N LEU A 19 -1.40 -4.58 9.44
CA LEU A 19 -2.45 -4.48 10.44
C LEU A 19 -2.01 -5.12 11.76
N LEU A 20 -1.35 -6.27 11.71
CA LEU A 20 -0.77 -6.91 12.90
C LEU A 20 0.23 -5.98 13.60
N ALA A 21 1.16 -5.38 12.85
CA ALA A 21 2.14 -4.46 13.42
C ALA A 21 1.48 -3.21 14.05
N TRP A 22 0.56 -2.57 13.33
CA TRP A 22 -0.04 -1.32 13.80
C TRP A 22 -1.05 -1.51 14.92
N THR A 23 -1.77 -2.63 14.97
CA THR A 23 -2.64 -2.98 16.11
C THR A 23 -1.83 -3.31 17.35
N HIS A 24 -0.64 -3.90 17.20
CA HIS A 24 0.29 -4.08 18.32
C HIS A 24 0.78 -2.73 18.88
N HIS A 25 1.10 -1.76 18.00
CA HIS A 25 1.48 -0.40 18.43
C HIS A 25 0.31 0.43 18.98
N HIS A 26 -0.92 0.18 18.53
CA HIS A 26 -2.13 0.93 18.91
C HIS A 26 -3.23 -0.02 19.40
N PRO A 27 -3.03 -0.74 20.52
CA PRO A 27 -3.91 -1.83 20.94
C PRO A 27 -5.35 -1.42 21.29
N LYS A 28 -5.59 -0.12 21.49
CA LYS A 28 -6.91 0.45 21.80
C LYS A 28 -7.42 1.43 20.74
N ASP A 29 -6.67 1.64 19.66
CA ASP A 29 -6.99 2.60 18.62
C ASP A 29 -6.96 1.93 17.24
N LEU A 30 -8.05 1.24 16.94
CA LEU A 30 -8.24 0.58 15.66
C LEU A 30 -8.30 1.60 14.51
N LYS A 31 -8.77 2.83 14.76
CA LYS A 31 -8.82 3.90 13.77
C LYS A 31 -7.41 4.22 13.29
N ALA A 32 -6.51 4.56 14.21
CA ALA A 32 -5.12 4.87 13.89
C ALA A 32 -4.39 3.68 13.24
N ALA A 33 -4.64 2.45 13.73
CA ALA A 33 -4.04 1.25 13.16
C ALA A 33 -4.48 1.01 11.70
N CYS A 34 -5.76 1.17 11.40
CA CYS A 34 -6.32 1.05 10.06
C CYS A 34 -5.82 2.18 9.13
N GLU A 35 -5.81 3.43 9.60
CA GLU A 35 -5.33 4.57 8.81
C GLU A 35 -3.87 4.41 8.39
N LYS A 36 -3.00 3.99 9.33
CA LYS A 36 -1.59 3.70 9.03
C LYS A 36 -1.46 2.52 8.07
N THR A 37 -2.15 1.40 8.32
CA THR A 37 -2.12 0.21 7.46
C THR A 37 -2.51 0.54 6.02
N VAL A 38 -3.64 1.23 5.83
CA VAL A 38 -4.14 1.59 4.50
C VAL A 38 -3.24 2.65 3.84
N SER A 39 -2.63 3.54 4.62
CA SER A 39 -1.66 4.51 4.10
C SER A 39 -0.38 3.82 3.60
N VAL A 40 0.14 2.80 4.30
CA VAL A 40 1.24 1.97 3.80
C VAL A 40 0.87 1.34 2.45
N LEU A 41 -0.30 0.70 2.37
CA LEU A 41 -0.79 0.09 1.13
C LEU A 41 -0.86 1.11 -0.01
N HIS A 42 -1.40 2.29 0.26
CA HIS A 42 -1.50 3.35 -0.75
C HIS A 42 -0.12 3.72 -1.30
N HIS A 43 0.86 3.97 -0.45
CA HIS A 43 2.21 4.36 -0.86
C HIS A 43 2.91 3.25 -1.66
N VAL A 44 2.81 2.00 -1.20
CA VAL A 44 3.38 0.84 -1.89
C VAL A 44 2.76 0.64 -3.27
N ILE A 45 1.42 0.68 -3.37
CA ILE A 45 0.70 0.51 -4.64
C ILE A 45 1.03 1.66 -5.59
N LYS A 46 1.02 2.91 -5.10
CA LYS A 46 1.35 4.10 -5.91
C LYS A 46 2.77 4.02 -6.45
N ARG A 47 3.75 3.61 -5.64
CA ARG A 47 5.14 3.40 -6.10
C ARG A 47 5.23 2.28 -7.12
N THR A 48 4.52 1.18 -6.89
CA THR A 48 4.52 0.02 -7.76
C THR A 48 3.94 0.35 -9.14
N ILE A 49 2.75 0.96 -9.21
CA ILE A 49 2.13 1.30 -10.50
C ILE A 49 2.93 2.37 -11.27
N THR A 50 3.53 3.33 -10.56
CA THR A 50 4.38 4.36 -11.19
C THR A 50 5.60 3.73 -11.84
N TYR A 51 6.26 2.80 -11.15
CA TYR A 51 7.38 2.03 -11.69
C TYR A 51 6.94 1.15 -12.86
N ALA A 52 5.84 0.42 -12.70
CA ALA A 52 5.32 -0.52 -13.69
C ALA A 52 4.96 0.20 -15.01
N ASN A 53 4.27 1.33 -14.94
CA ASN A 53 3.93 2.15 -16.12
C ASN A 53 5.18 2.70 -16.82
N LYS A 54 6.19 3.12 -16.04
CA LYS A 54 7.47 3.58 -16.61
C LYS A 54 8.20 2.45 -17.36
N MET A 55 8.14 1.22 -16.84
CA MET A 55 8.76 0.06 -17.46
C MET A 55 7.99 -0.47 -18.67
N ALA A 56 6.66 -0.41 -18.65
CA ALA A 56 5.81 -0.82 -19.77
C ALA A 56 5.95 0.13 -20.97
N GLY A 57 6.12 1.43 -20.70
CA GLY A 57 6.17 2.48 -21.72
C GLY A 57 4.78 3.06 -22.05
N PRO A 58 4.73 4.15 -22.83
CA PRO A 58 3.50 4.90 -23.08
C PRO A 58 2.43 4.04 -23.78
N GLY A 59 1.21 4.07 -23.25
CA GLY A 59 0.04 3.37 -23.81
C GLY A 59 0.02 1.86 -23.61
N LYS A 60 1.01 1.27 -22.91
CA LYS A 60 1.07 -0.17 -22.65
C LYS A 60 0.63 -0.47 -21.22
N ARG A 61 -0.14 -1.55 -21.06
CA ARG A 61 -0.46 -2.09 -19.74
C ARG A 61 0.75 -2.83 -19.17
N PRO A 62 1.12 -2.61 -17.90
CA PRO A 62 2.22 -3.36 -17.28
C PRO A 62 1.92 -4.85 -17.18
N SER A 63 2.96 -5.68 -17.31
CA SER A 63 2.85 -7.12 -17.09
C SER A 63 2.80 -7.46 -15.60
N PRO A 64 2.33 -8.67 -15.21
CA PRO A 64 2.33 -9.10 -13.80
C PRO A 64 3.70 -8.99 -13.14
N ALA A 65 4.77 -9.37 -13.84
CA ALA A 65 6.14 -9.25 -13.34
C ALA A 65 6.57 -7.79 -13.09
N GLN A 66 6.01 -6.82 -13.80
CA GLN A 66 6.26 -5.39 -13.59
C GLN A 66 5.41 -4.82 -12.44
N LEU A 67 4.31 -5.49 -12.08
CA LEU A 67 3.40 -5.13 -10.99
C LEU A 67 3.78 -5.77 -9.64
N GLU A 68 4.90 -6.49 -9.59
CA GLU A 68 5.46 -6.97 -8.33
C GLU A 68 5.71 -5.82 -7.35
N LEU A 69 5.28 -6.01 -6.11
CA LEU A 69 5.26 -4.96 -5.10
C LEU A 69 6.67 -4.43 -4.83
N ARG A 70 6.82 -3.11 -4.88
CA ARG A 70 8.09 -2.40 -4.66
C ARG A 70 8.40 -2.26 -3.17
N MET A 71 8.51 -3.40 -2.47
CA MET A 71 8.63 -3.50 -1.02
C MET A 71 9.88 -2.79 -0.48
N VAL A 72 11.07 -3.16 -0.98
CA VAL A 72 12.35 -2.59 -0.51
C VAL A 72 12.40 -1.09 -0.71
N GLN A 73 11.89 -0.60 -1.84
CA GLN A 73 11.87 0.84 -2.15
C GLN A 73 10.81 1.60 -1.32
N SER A 74 9.89 0.87 -0.69
CA SER A 74 8.83 1.42 0.17
C SER A 74 9.14 1.31 1.66
N LYS A 75 10.34 0.90 2.04
CA LYS A 75 10.76 0.74 3.44
C LYS A 75 10.36 1.93 4.32
N LYS A 76 10.69 3.16 3.91
CA LYS A 76 10.39 4.37 4.71
C LYS A 76 8.88 4.56 4.94
N ASP A 77 8.07 4.31 3.91
CA ASP A 77 6.62 4.43 4.02
C ASP A 77 6.00 3.29 4.83
N ILE A 78 6.68 2.14 4.93
CA ILE A 78 6.29 1.02 5.81
C ILE A 78 6.59 1.36 7.26
N GLU A 79 7.76 1.94 7.54
CA GLU A 79 8.21 2.32 8.89
C GLU A 79 7.41 3.50 9.46
N ASP A 80 7.20 4.55 8.66
CA ASP A 80 6.46 5.75 9.07
C ASP A 80 5.59 6.30 7.92
N PRO A 81 4.39 5.74 7.71
CA PRO A 81 3.51 6.15 6.63
C PRO A 81 2.92 7.54 6.90
N ALA A 82 3.08 8.46 5.94
CA ALA A 82 2.26 9.66 5.89
C ALA A 82 0.79 9.27 5.72
N ILE A 83 -0.08 9.75 6.62
CA ILE A 83 -1.52 9.45 6.58
C ILE A 83 -2.15 10.10 5.37
N VAL A 84 -2.73 9.28 4.49
CA VAL A 84 -3.37 9.71 3.22
C VAL A 84 -4.84 9.30 3.14
N VAL A 85 -5.33 8.64 4.18
CA VAL A 85 -6.73 8.24 4.33
C VAL A 85 -7.18 8.52 5.75
N GLU A 86 -8.42 8.97 5.88
CA GLU A 86 -9.09 9.16 7.16
C GLU A 86 -10.22 8.14 7.28
N ALA A 87 -10.27 7.45 8.41
CA ALA A 87 -11.31 6.49 8.73
C ALA A 87 -12.47 7.19 9.45
N THR A 88 -13.69 6.98 8.96
CA THR A 88 -14.92 7.47 9.60
C THR A 88 -15.31 6.53 10.73
N VAL A 89 -15.55 7.09 11.93
CA VAL A 89 -16.16 6.35 13.04
C VAL A 89 -17.64 6.18 12.74
N LEU A 90 -18.12 4.94 12.82
CA LEU A 90 -19.51 4.57 12.53
C LEU A 90 -20.41 4.76 13.75
#